data_AF-A0A162QFE2-F1
#
_entry.id   AF-A0A162QFE2-F1
#
_cell.length_a   1.000
_cell.length_b   1.000
_cell.length_c   1.000
_cell.angle_alpha   90.00
_cell.angle_beta   90.00
_cell.angle_gamma   90.00
#
_symmetry.space_group_name_H-M   'P 1'
#
loop_
_entity.id
_entity.type
_entity.pdbx_description
1 polymer ?
#
loop_
_entity_poly.entity_id
_entity_poly.type
_entity_poly.pdbx_seq_one_letter_code
_entity_poly.pdbx_strand_id
1 'polypeptide(L)'
;MYIPDNIYLEIGIPKQNTVTYTCKVLKYYTYNIDTLQKENMYLLLPLQIFKLRKKMYQISSSSLPIEKKKSKMIAVYNQLKIIIEDTLKAIDLSYNDNKITLEDYDEMTSAIENINSYFLGMYGKYTDFDEEVKETVKSFYDPKVEERGIQKGIQKGKMEGKIEGKIEIAN
;
A
#
# COMPACT_ATOMS: atom_id res chain seq x y z
N MET A 1 7.41 -13.56 19.14
CA MET A 1 7.49 -14.41 17.94
C MET A 1 8.87 -14.22 17.36
N TYR A 2 9.70 -15.27 17.40
CA TYR A 2 11.01 -15.28 16.78
C TYR A 2 10.83 -15.51 15.28
N ILE A 3 11.47 -14.70 14.45
CA ILE A 3 11.53 -14.89 13.00
C ILE A 3 12.99 -15.20 12.67
N PRO A 4 13.30 -16.39 12.12
CA PRO A 4 14.68 -16.77 11.82
C PRO A 4 15.29 -15.86 10.76
N ASP A 5 16.63 -15.79 10.72
CA ASP A 5 17.35 -14.99 9.72
C ASP A 5 17.38 -15.65 8.33
N ASN A 6 17.18 -16.96 8.28
CA ASN A 6 17.21 -17.74 7.05
C ASN A 6 16.03 -18.73 7.02
N ILE A 7 15.53 -18.99 5.81
CA ILE A 7 14.58 -20.05 5.49
C ILE A 7 15.23 -21.01 4.51
N TYR A 8 14.91 -22.30 4.66
CA TYR A 8 15.41 -23.35 3.79
C TYR A 8 14.26 -23.88 2.93
N LEU A 9 14.47 -23.93 1.62
CA LEU A 9 13.58 -24.56 0.67
C LEU A 9 14.27 -25.80 0.12
N GLU A 10 13.71 -26.97 0.39
CA GLU A 10 14.14 -28.22 -0.24
C GLU A 10 13.27 -28.49 -1.46
N ILE A 11 13.92 -28.62 -2.63
CA ILE A 11 13.26 -28.95 -3.89
C ILE A 11 13.66 -30.38 -4.25
N GLY A 12 12.68 -31.29 -4.18
CA GLY A 12 12.82 -32.66 -4.68
C GLY A 12 12.66 -32.69 -6.20
N ILE A 13 13.73 -33.04 -6.92
CA ILE A 13 13.68 -33.21 -8.37
C ILE A 13 13.62 -34.72 -8.68
N PRO A 14 12.60 -35.21 -9.41
CA PRO A 14 12.50 -36.62 -9.74
C PRO A 14 13.74 -37.14 -10.46
N LYS A 15 14.28 -38.27 -10.01
CA LYS A 15 15.50 -38.91 -10.53
C LYS A 15 16.78 -38.08 -10.37
N GLN A 16 16.78 -37.05 -9.52
CA GLN A 16 17.96 -36.25 -9.18
C GLN A 16 18.06 -36.06 -7.66
N ASN A 17 19.18 -35.50 -7.21
CA ASN A 17 19.35 -35.18 -5.80
C ASN A 17 18.46 -34.00 -5.40
N THR A 18 17.96 -34.03 -4.17
CA THR A 18 17.28 -32.89 -3.54
C THR A 18 18.24 -31.70 -3.50
N VAL A 19 17.75 -30.53 -3.89
CA VAL A 19 18.51 -29.27 -3.81
C VAL A 19 17.97 -28.46 -2.64
N THR A 20 18.87 -27.98 -1.78
CA THR A 20 18.52 -27.10 -0.65
C THR A 20 18.91 -25.67 -0.99
N TYR A 21 17.93 -24.77 -1.04
CA TYR A 21 18.13 -23.34 -1.19
C TYR A 21 18.01 -22.65 0.16
N THR A 22 18.97 -21.78 0.48
CA THR A 22 18.93 -20.93 1.67
C THR A 22 18.59 -19.51 1.26
N CYS A 23 17.52 -18.96 1.81
CA CYS A 23 17.06 -17.61 1.54
C CYS A 23 17.12 -16.77 2.82
N LYS A 24 17.69 -15.56 2.73
CA LYS A 24 17.66 -14.60 3.86
C LYS A 24 16.23 -14.08 4.05
N VAL A 25 15.83 -13.92 5.31
CA VAL A 25 14.52 -13.36 5.66
C VAL A 25 14.57 -11.84 5.69
N LEU A 26 13.70 -11.21 4.91
CA LEU A 26 13.44 -9.78 5.02
C LEU A 26 12.56 -9.50 6.24
N LYS A 27 13.15 -8.93 7.29
CA LYS A 27 12.42 -8.53 8.50
C LYS A 27 11.74 -7.18 8.29
N TYR A 28 10.67 -7.14 7.48
CA TYR A 28 9.99 -5.90 7.08
C TYR A 28 9.65 -4.94 8.24
N TYR A 29 9.34 -5.46 9.44
CA TYR A 29 9.02 -4.63 10.59
C TYR A 29 10.17 -3.70 11.04
N THR A 30 11.40 -3.94 10.61
CA THR A 30 12.55 -3.06 10.88
C THR A 30 12.66 -1.89 9.90
N TYR A 31 11.86 -1.89 8.82
CA TYR A 31 11.90 -0.89 7.77
C TYR A 31 10.89 0.23 8.02
N ASN A 32 11.31 1.49 7.86
CA ASN A 32 10.45 2.67 7.74
C ASN A 32 10.43 3.20 6.30
N ILE A 33 9.61 4.23 6.04
CA ILE A 33 9.48 4.85 4.72
C ILE A 33 10.84 5.25 4.16
N ASP A 34 11.68 5.95 4.93
CA ASP A 34 13.01 6.40 4.48
C ASP A 34 13.92 5.24 4.07
N THR A 35 13.96 4.16 4.86
CA THR A 35 14.77 2.98 4.54
C THR A 35 14.26 2.28 3.29
N LEU A 36 12.93 2.20 3.09
CA LEU A 36 12.36 1.60 1.89
C LEU A 36 12.72 2.42 0.65
N GLN A 37 12.64 3.74 0.72
CA GLN A 37 13.04 4.61 -0.39
C GLN A 37 14.54 4.50 -0.70
N LYS A 38 15.40 4.48 0.33
CA LYS A 38 16.86 4.34 0.17
C LYS A 38 17.26 3.01 -0.44
N GLU A 39 16.56 1.93 -0.09
CA GLU A 39 16.83 0.59 -0.60
C GLU A 39 16.06 0.28 -1.91
N ASN A 40 15.39 1.27 -2.51
CA ASN A 40 14.57 1.12 -3.72
C ASN A 40 13.42 0.10 -3.59
N MET A 41 12.90 -0.10 -2.37
CA MET A 41 11.81 -1.03 -2.06
C MET A 41 10.44 -0.35 -2.13
N TYR A 42 10.19 0.42 -3.19
CA TYR A 42 9.02 1.29 -3.31
C TYR A 42 7.70 0.54 -3.21
N LEU A 43 7.58 -0.62 -3.86
CA LEU A 43 6.36 -1.43 -3.87
C LEU A 43 5.94 -1.93 -2.48
N LEU A 44 6.82 -1.87 -1.48
CA LEU A 44 6.51 -2.26 -0.11
C LEU A 44 5.93 -1.13 0.75
N LEU A 45 5.94 0.13 0.27
CA LEU A 45 5.43 1.29 1.01
C LEU A 45 4.02 1.09 1.60
N PRO A 46 3.02 0.55 0.88
CA PRO A 46 1.67 0.34 1.42
C PRO A 46 1.64 -0.49 2.70
N LEU A 47 2.60 -1.39 2.88
CA LEU A 47 2.64 -2.29 4.03
C LEU A 47 3.03 -1.57 5.33
N GLN A 48 3.51 -0.32 5.28
CA GLN A 48 3.84 0.47 6.48
C GLN A 48 2.64 0.59 7.44
N ILE A 49 1.43 0.62 6.88
CA ILE A 49 0.16 0.67 7.61
C ILE A 49 0.01 -0.54 8.57
N PHE A 50 0.53 -1.72 8.22
CA PHE A 50 0.44 -2.91 9.06
C PHE A 50 1.15 -2.81 10.41
N LYS A 51 2.06 -1.84 10.58
CA LYS A 51 2.78 -1.62 11.85
C LYS A 51 1.84 -1.37 13.03
N LEU A 52 0.65 -0.82 12.79
CA LEU A 52 -0.32 -0.52 13.83
C LEU A 52 -1.22 -1.71 14.19
N ARG A 53 -1.32 -2.73 13.33
CA ARG A 53 -2.16 -3.92 13.54
C ARG A 53 -1.96 -4.54 14.92
N LYS A 54 -0.70 -4.70 15.33
CA LYS A 54 -0.36 -5.32 16.62
C LYS A 54 -0.86 -4.49 17.80
N LYS A 55 -0.73 -3.16 17.74
CA LYS A 55 -1.22 -2.25 18.78
C LYS A 55 -2.75 -2.29 18.87
N MET A 56 -3.43 -2.25 17.72
CA MET A 56 -4.90 -2.36 17.65
C MET A 56 -5.40 -3.66 18.28
N TYR A 57 -4.79 -4.79 17.90
CA TYR A 57 -5.11 -6.10 18.47
C TYR A 57 -4.91 -6.14 19.99
N GLN A 58 -3.77 -5.66 20.50
CA GLN A 58 -3.50 -5.64 21.94
C GLN A 58 -4.53 -4.83 22.73
N ILE A 59 -4.99 -3.70 22.17
CA ILE A 59 -6.03 -2.88 22.80
C ILE A 59 -7.36 -3.64 22.80
N SER A 60 -7.76 -4.19 21.65
CA SER A 60 -9.05 -4.87 21.51
C SER A 60 -9.15 -6.12 22.38
N SER A 61 -8.08 -6.91 22.46
CA SER A 61 -8.00 -8.17 23.22
C SER A 61 -7.71 -7.98 24.71
N SER A 62 -7.40 -6.77 25.17
CA SER A 62 -7.11 -6.51 26.59
C SER A 62 -8.34 -6.68 27.48
N SER A 63 -8.14 -6.83 28.79
CA SER A 63 -9.21 -6.83 29.80
C SER A 63 -9.67 -5.42 30.21
N LEU A 64 -9.24 -4.37 29.50
CA LEU A 64 -9.58 -2.99 29.83
C LEU A 64 -11.08 -2.70 29.68
N PRO A 65 -11.65 -1.78 30.49
CA PRO A 65 -12.99 -1.25 30.27
C PRO A 65 -13.14 -0.64 28.87
N ILE A 66 -14.35 -0.72 28.32
CA ILE A 66 -14.65 -0.27 26.95
C ILE A 66 -14.23 1.18 26.69
N GLU A 67 -14.48 2.09 27.62
CA GLU A 67 -14.12 3.52 27.48
C GLU A 67 -12.60 3.73 27.43
N LYS A 68 -11.83 2.96 28.21
CA LYS A 68 -10.36 2.99 28.12
C LYS A 68 -9.86 2.40 26.81
N LYS A 69 -10.53 1.37 26.26
CA LYS A 69 -10.20 0.84 24.93
C LYS A 69 -10.45 1.86 23.84
N LYS A 70 -11.60 2.54 23.85
CA LYS A 70 -11.94 3.61 22.90
C LYS A 70 -10.88 4.71 22.89
N SER A 71 -10.58 5.28 24.06
CA SER A 71 -9.57 6.35 24.18
C SER A 71 -8.19 5.92 23.63
N LYS A 72 -7.74 4.71 23.94
CA LYS A 72 -6.48 4.18 23.39
C LYS A 72 -6.56 3.93 21.89
N MET A 73 -7.70 3.48 21.39
CA MET A 73 -7.88 3.20 19.96
C MET A 73 -7.87 4.50 19.14
N ILE A 74 -8.49 5.58 19.64
CA ILE A 74 -8.44 6.91 19.02
C ILE A 74 -6.99 7.35 18.81
N ALA A 75 -6.13 7.19 19.81
CA ALA A 75 -4.71 7.52 19.68
C ALA A 75 -3.99 6.68 18.61
N VAL A 76 -4.39 5.43 18.41
CA VAL A 76 -3.86 4.56 17.34
C VAL A 76 -4.40 4.96 15.97
N TYR A 77 -5.66 5.38 15.86
CA TYR A 77 -6.23 5.90 14.61
C TYR A 77 -5.56 7.21 14.17
N ASN A 78 -5.25 8.11 15.11
CA ASN A 78 -4.47 9.31 14.77
C ASN A 78 -3.08 8.96 14.23
N GLN A 79 -2.43 7.93 14.77
CA GLN A 79 -1.18 7.41 14.21
C GLN A 79 -1.38 6.78 12.83
N LEU A 80 -2.51 6.10 12.61
CA LEU A 80 -2.84 5.50 11.32
C LEU A 80 -2.96 6.57 10.23
N LYS A 81 -3.67 7.66 10.53
CA LYS A 81 -3.82 8.79 9.61
C LYS A 81 -2.46 9.34 9.15
N ILE A 82 -1.57 9.62 10.10
CA ILE A 82 -0.21 10.12 9.82
C ILE A 82 0.56 9.12 8.94
N ILE A 83 0.54 7.83 9.29
CA ILE A 83 1.25 6.81 8.51
C ILE A 83 0.69 6.70 7.09
N ILE A 84 -0.63 6.77 6.91
CA ILE A 84 -1.28 6.75 5.59
C ILE A 84 -0.82 7.96 4.78
N GLU A 85 -0.91 9.17 5.33
CA GLU A 85 -0.51 10.41 4.66
C GLU A 85 0.97 10.37 4.24
N ASP A 86 1.86 9.97 5.14
CA ASP A 86 3.30 9.90 4.86
C ASP A 86 3.62 8.82 3.81
N THR A 87 2.90 7.70 3.87
CA THR A 87 3.05 6.62 2.87
C THR A 87 2.59 7.09 1.50
N LEU A 88 1.44 7.77 1.40
CA LEU A 88 0.93 8.30 0.14
C LEU A 88 1.88 9.34 -0.46
N LYS A 89 2.40 10.27 0.36
CA LYS A 89 3.44 11.23 -0.08
C LYS A 89 4.69 10.53 -0.62
N ALA A 90 5.14 9.46 0.04
CA ALA A 90 6.29 8.69 -0.42
C ALA A 90 6.03 7.97 -1.75
N ILE A 91 4.81 7.50 -1.98
CA ILE A 91 4.38 6.90 -3.25
C ILE A 91 4.33 7.98 -4.34
N ASP A 92 3.75 9.15 -4.08
CA ASP A 92 3.74 10.29 -5.00
C ASP A 92 5.14 10.69 -5.43
N LEU A 93 6.06 10.83 -4.47
CA LEU A 93 7.47 11.13 -4.77
C LEU A 93 8.09 10.05 -5.64
N SER A 94 7.85 8.77 -5.32
CA SER A 94 8.39 7.64 -6.09
C SER A 94 7.86 7.65 -7.53
N TYR A 95 6.60 8.02 -7.74
CA TYR A 95 6.01 8.13 -9.07
C TYR A 95 6.58 9.32 -9.85
N ASN A 96 6.63 10.50 -9.22
CA ASN A 96 7.17 11.72 -9.84
C ASN A 96 8.65 11.56 -10.23
N ASP A 97 9.41 10.77 -9.47
CA ASP A 97 10.80 10.42 -9.75
C ASP A 97 10.95 9.26 -10.76
N ASN A 98 9.85 8.81 -11.39
CA ASN A 98 9.78 7.69 -12.33
C ASN A 98 10.33 6.36 -11.76
N LYS A 99 10.23 6.15 -10.44
CA LYS A 99 10.67 4.92 -9.76
C LYS A 99 9.60 3.83 -9.77
N ILE A 100 8.34 4.22 -9.93
CA ILE A 100 7.19 3.34 -10.07
C ILE A 100 6.34 3.82 -11.24
N THR A 101 5.61 2.89 -11.85
CA THR A 101 4.68 3.21 -12.93
C THR A 101 3.36 3.74 -12.38
N LEU A 102 2.50 4.24 -13.27
CA LEU A 102 1.13 4.61 -12.92
C LEU A 102 0.30 3.38 -12.48
N GLU A 103 0.57 2.20 -13.04
CA GLU A 103 -0.09 0.95 -12.64
C GLU A 103 0.31 0.56 -11.22
N ASP A 104 1.61 0.62 -10.90
CA ASP A 104 2.11 0.40 -9.54
C ASP A 104 1.46 1.38 -8.55
N TYR A 105 1.40 2.67 -8.90
CA TYR A 105 0.75 3.70 -8.09
C TYR A 105 -0.70 3.34 -7.76
N ASP A 106 -1.46 2.90 -8.78
CA ASP A 106 -2.86 2.52 -8.64
C ASP A 106 -3.05 1.27 -7.78
N GLU A 107 -2.20 0.25 -7.94
CA GLU A 107 -2.23 -0.94 -7.10
C GLU A 107 -1.86 -0.63 -5.65
N MET A 108 -0.84 0.20 -5.45
CA MET A 108 -0.35 0.58 -4.13
C MET A 108 -1.39 1.40 -3.35
N THR A 109 -2.06 2.35 -3.99
CA THR A 109 -3.15 3.13 -3.39
C THR A 109 -4.37 2.26 -3.08
N SER A 110 -4.73 1.35 -3.99
CA SER A 110 -5.79 0.36 -3.76
C SER A 110 -5.46 -0.57 -2.58
N ALA A 111 -4.20 -0.98 -2.43
CA ALA A 111 -3.76 -1.78 -1.30
C ALA A 111 -3.94 -1.02 0.03
N ILE A 112 -3.61 0.28 0.07
CA ILE A 112 -3.81 1.14 1.25
C ILE A 112 -5.30 1.19 1.64
N GLU A 113 -6.19 1.40 0.66
CA GLU A 113 -7.64 1.45 0.90
C GLU A 113 -8.19 0.12 1.45
N ASN A 114 -7.76 -1.00 0.86
CA ASN A 114 -8.15 -2.34 1.30
C ASN A 114 -7.68 -2.65 2.72
N ILE A 115 -6.42 -2.31 3.04
CA ILE A 115 -5.87 -2.51 4.39
C ILE A 115 -6.62 -1.64 5.40
N ASN A 116 -6.89 -0.38 5.07
CA ASN A 116 -7.64 0.53 5.93
C ASN A 116 -9.06 0.01 6.19
N SER A 117 -9.76 -0.41 5.13
CA SER A 117 -11.10 -1.00 5.22
C SER A 117 -11.12 -2.25 6.11
N TYR A 118 -10.08 -3.09 6.03
CA TYR A 118 -9.92 -4.23 6.91
C TYR A 118 -9.78 -3.82 8.39
N PHE A 119 -8.97 -2.80 8.70
CA PHE A 119 -8.82 -2.31 10.08
C PHE A 119 -10.11 -1.71 10.62
N LEU A 120 -10.82 -0.93 9.81
CA LEU A 120 -12.10 -0.36 10.17
C LEU A 120 -13.16 -1.45 10.40
N GLY A 121 -13.23 -2.47 9.55
CA GLY A 121 -14.13 -3.61 9.78
C GLY A 121 -13.83 -4.37 11.07
N MET A 122 -12.54 -4.50 11.43
CA MET A 122 -12.12 -5.27 12.61
C MET A 122 -12.18 -4.48 13.92
N TYR A 123 -11.90 -3.17 13.88
CA TYR A 123 -11.69 -2.30 15.04
C TYR A 123 -12.55 -1.03 15.05
N GLY A 124 -13.40 -0.81 14.05
CA GLY A 124 -14.24 0.39 13.91
C GLY A 124 -15.27 0.55 15.03
N LYS A 125 -15.64 -0.54 15.73
CA LYS A 125 -16.57 -0.48 16.88
C LYS A 125 -16.12 0.40 18.05
N TYR A 126 -14.86 0.85 18.03
CA TYR A 126 -14.30 1.71 19.07
C TYR A 126 -14.37 3.21 18.73
N THR A 127 -14.79 3.58 17.51
CA THR A 127 -14.67 4.95 16.99
C THR A 127 -15.57 5.23 15.78
N ASP A 128 -16.08 6.45 15.66
CA ASP A 128 -16.73 6.95 14.43
C ASP A 128 -15.73 7.51 13.38
N PHE A 129 -14.44 7.18 13.52
CA PHE A 129 -13.32 7.65 12.69
C PHE A 129 -13.33 7.10 11.23
N ASP A 130 -14.41 6.43 10.83
CA ASP A 130 -14.54 5.75 9.55
C ASP A 130 -14.55 6.76 8.38
N GLU A 131 -15.21 7.92 8.55
CA GLU A 131 -15.36 8.93 7.50
C GLU A 131 -14.07 9.73 7.27
N GLU A 132 -13.40 10.19 8.33
CA GLU A 132 -12.22 11.06 8.19
C GLU A 132 -11.02 10.36 7.53
N VAL A 133 -10.77 9.08 7.85
CA VAL A 133 -9.68 8.32 7.22
C VAL A 133 -10.04 7.99 5.76
N LYS A 134 -11.32 7.69 5.47
CA LYS A 134 -11.79 7.53 4.09
C LYS A 134 -11.62 8.82 3.28
N GLU A 135 -11.95 9.98 3.84
CA GLU A 135 -11.72 11.29 3.22
C GLU A 135 -10.25 11.56 2.97
N THR A 136 -9.37 11.19 3.93
CA THR A 136 -7.92 11.34 3.75
C THR A 136 -7.42 10.52 2.56
N VAL A 137 -7.82 9.25 2.45
CA VAL A 137 -7.45 8.40 1.30
C VAL A 137 -8.02 8.95 -0.01
N LYS A 138 -9.30 9.37 -0.03
CA LYS A 138 -9.94 9.96 -1.22
C LYS A 138 -9.27 11.25 -1.69
N SER A 139 -8.94 12.16 -0.77
CA SER A 139 -8.35 13.46 -1.13
C SER A 139 -6.99 13.36 -1.81
N PHE A 140 -6.20 12.31 -1.50
CA PHE A 140 -4.98 11.99 -2.25
C PHE A 140 -5.27 11.32 -3.60
N TYR A 141 -6.31 10.47 -3.66
CA TYR A 141 -6.66 9.70 -4.84
C TYR A 141 -7.33 10.53 -5.95
N ASP A 142 -8.29 11.39 -5.61
CA ASP A 142 -9.16 12.10 -6.57
C ASP A 142 -8.40 13.02 -7.54
N PRO A 143 -7.44 13.87 -7.11
CA PRO A 143 -6.64 14.69 -8.04
C PRO A 143 -5.87 13.85 -9.06
N LYS A 144 -5.45 12.64 -8.67
CA LYS A 144 -4.70 11.71 -9.53
C LYS A 144 -5.61 10.94 -10.47
N VAL A 145 -6.87 10.71 -10.11
CA VAL A 145 -7.89 10.18 -11.04
C VAL A 145 -8.18 11.20 -12.13
N GLU A 146 -8.27 12.48 -11.78
CA GLU A 146 -8.47 13.55 -12.75
C GLU A 146 -7.27 13.66 -13.71
N GLU A 147 -6.05 13.68 -13.17
CA GLU A 147 -4.80 13.64 -13.96
C GLU A 147 -4.77 12.42 -14.91
N ARG A 148 -5.20 11.24 -14.42
CA ARG A 148 -5.37 10.00 -15.21
C ARG A 148 -6.37 10.16 -16.34
N GLY A 149 -7.53 10.76 -16.09
CA GLY A 149 -8.57 11.00 -17.08
C GLY A 149 -8.05 11.85 -18.24
N ILE A 150 -7.29 12.90 -17.91
CA ILE A 150 -6.66 13.79 -18.89
C ILE A 150 -5.61 13.03 -19.71
N GLN A 151 -4.68 12.32 -19.06
CA GLN A 151 -3.62 11.61 -19.78
C GLN A 151 -4.17 10.52 -20.71
N LYS A 152 -5.14 9.72 -20.24
CA LYS A 152 -5.81 8.71 -21.08
C LYS A 152 -6.54 9.35 -22.25
N GLY A 153 -7.21 10.49 -22.03
CA GLY A 153 -7.86 11.27 -23.08
C GLY A 153 -6.88 11.75 -24.15
N ILE A 154 -5.72 12.29 -23.76
CA ILE A 154 -4.68 12.74 -24.67
C ILE A 154 -4.12 11.57 -25.50
N GLN A 155 -3.82 10.44 -24.86
CA GLN A 155 -3.28 9.27 -25.56
C GLN A 155 -4.28 8.72 -26.58
N LYS A 156 -5.56 8.61 -26.20
CA LYS A 156 -6.63 8.14 -27.08
C LYS A 156 -6.82 9.09 -28.27
N GLY A 157 -6.88 10.40 -28.04
CA GLY A 157 -6.99 11.40 -29.12
C GLY A 157 -5.80 11.37 -30.08
N LYS A 158 -4.57 11.17 -29.60
CA LYS A 158 -3.39 11.00 -30.47
C LYS A 158 -3.46 9.73 -31.33
N MET A 159 -4.01 8.63 -30.81
CA MET A 159 -4.21 7.40 -31.59
C MET A 159 -5.29 7.58 -32.65
N GLU A 160 -6.43 8.14 -32.28
CA GLU A 160 -7.56 8.38 -33.19
C GLU A 160 -7.14 9.30 -34.35
N GLY A 161 -6.47 10.42 -34.06
CA GLY A 161 -5.97 11.32 -35.12
C GLY A 161 -4.93 10.67 -36.05
N LYS A 162 -4.09 9.75 -35.56
CA LYS A 162 -3.18 8.98 -36.43
C LYS A 162 -3.92 7.99 -37.32
N ILE A 163 -5.03 7.42 -36.86
CA ILE A 163 -5.87 6.51 -37.65
C ILE A 163 -6.62 7.29 -38.71
N GLU A 164 -7.27 8.39 -38.35
CA GLU A 164 -8.00 9.27 -39.28
C GLU A 164 -7.08 9.79 -40.39
N GLY A 165 -5.90 10.32 -40.05
CA GLY A 165 -4.95 10.78 -41.07
C GLY A 165 -4.47 9.69 -42.02
N LYS A 166 -4.36 8.43 -41.57
CA LYS A 166 -4.03 7.30 -42.45
C LYS A 166 -5.18 6.93 -43.39
N ILE A 167 -6.42 7.08 -42.95
CA ILE A 167 -7.62 6.82 -43.76
C ILE A 167 -7.78 7.93 -44.82
N GLU A 168 -7.55 9.20 -44.47
CA GLU A 168 -7.62 10.31 -45.42
C GLU A 168 -6.58 10.21 -46.54
N ILE A 169 -5.36 9.76 -46.24
CA ILE A 169 -4.30 9.59 -47.26
C ILE A 169 -4.60 8.41 -48.21
N ALA A 170 -5.47 7.48 -47.80
CA ALA A 170 -5.83 6.29 -48.58
C ALA A 170 -7.06 6.46 -49.49
N ASN A 171 -7.76 7.60 -49.39
CA ASN A 171 -8.91 7.99 -50.24
C ASN A 171 -8.49 9.03 -51.28
#